data_AF-A0A1A8K7M3-F1
#
_entry.id   AF-A0A1A8K7M3-F1
#
_cell.length_a   1.000
_cell.length_b   1.000
_cell.length_c   1.000
_cell.angle_alpha   90.00
_cell.angle_beta   90.00
_cell.angle_gamma   90.00
#
_symmetry.space_group_name_H-M   'P 1'
#
loop_
_entity.id
_entity.type
_entity.pdbx_description
1 polymer ?
#
loop_
_entity_poly.entity_id
_entity_poly.type
_entity_poly.pdbx_seq_one_letter_code
_entity_poly.pdbx_strand_id
1 'polypeptide(L)' 'MEALIPVINKLQDVFNTVGADIMQLPQIAVVGTQSSGKSSVLESLVGRDILPRGT' A
#
# COMPACT_ATOMS: atom_id res chain seq x y z
N MET A 1 -11.54 -6.62 4.67
CA MET A 1 -10.71 -5.57 4.02
C MET A 1 -11.37 -4.98 2.79
N GLU A 2 -12.23 -5.73 2.08
CA GLU A 2 -12.86 -5.31 0.82
C GLU A 2 -13.72 -4.04 0.91
N ALA A 3 -14.35 -3.75 2.05
CA ALA A 3 -15.14 -2.52 2.22
C ALA A 3 -14.31 -1.29 2.62
N LEU A 4 -13.11 -1.47 3.19
CA LEU A 4 -12.32 -0.37 3.74
C LEU A 4 -11.47 0.32 2.66
N ILE A 5 -10.90 -0.46 1.73
CA ILE A 5 -10.07 0.07 0.64
C ILE A 5 -10.85 1.05 -0.26
N PRO A 6 -12.08 0.73 -0.73
CA PRO A 6 -12.84 1.66 -1.58
C PRO A 6 -13.25 2.94 -0.84
N VAL A 7 -13.53 2.86 0.46
CA VAL A 7 -13.91 4.02 1.27
C VAL A 7 -12.72 4.94 1.49
N ILE A 8 -11.54 4.37 1.80
CA ILE A 8 -10.30 5.13 1.95
C ILE A 8 -9.90 5.79 0.63
N ASN A 9 -9.95 5.07 -0.49
CA ASN A 9 -9.62 5.65 -1.80
C ASN A 9 -10.55 6.82 -2.15
N LYS A 10 -11.87 6.68 -1.90
CA LYS A 10 -12.82 7.78 -2.10
C LYS A 10 -12.53 8.99 -1.21
N LEU A 11 -12.13 8.76 0.04
CA LEU A 11 -11.73 9.84 0.94
C LEU A 11 -10.47 10.54 0.43
N GLN A 12 -9.47 9.80 -0.02
CA GLN A 12 -8.24 10.37 -0.60
C GLN A 12 -8.54 11.24 -1.83
N ASP A 13 -9.41 10.79 -2.74
CA ASP A 13 -9.81 11.57 -3.92
C ASP A 13 -10.48 12.90 -3.53
N VAL A 14 -11.33 12.87 -2.49
CA VAL A 14 -11.96 14.08 -1.96
C VAL A 14 -10.90 15.02 -1.37
N PHE A 15 -10.03 14.54 -0.48
CA PHE A 15 -8.98 15.37 0.14
C PHE A 15 -8.02 15.98 -0.88
N ASN A 16 -7.65 15.23 -1.92
CA ASN A 16 -6.83 15.73 -3.05
C ASN A 16 -7.52 16.86 -3.81
N THR A 17 -8.86 16.82 -3.92
CA THR A 17 -9.65 17.84 -4.64
C THR A 17 -9.77 19.14 -3.85
N VAL A 18 -9.89 19.06 -2.51
CA VAL A 18 -10.09 20.25 -1.65
C VAL A 18 -8.76 20.89 -1.23
N GLY A 19 -7.61 20.33 -1.62
CA GLY A 19 -6.28 20.81 -1.21
C GLY A 19 -6.05 20.75 0.30
N ALA A 20 -6.78 19.87 0.99
CA ALA A 20 -6.67 19.66 2.42
C ALA A 20 -5.64 18.58 2.72
N ASP A 21 -4.98 18.66 3.88
CA ASP A 21 -3.98 17.68 4.29
C ASP A 21 -4.59 16.27 4.26
N ILE A 22 -3.96 15.41 3.45
CA ILE A 22 -4.39 14.04 3.24
C ILE A 22 -4.34 13.31 4.59
N MET A 23 -5.41 12.59 4.91
CA MET A 23 -5.44 11.65 6.04
C MET A 23 -4.20 10.76 5.97
N GLN A 24 -3.34 10.86 6.99
CA GLN A 24 -2.10 10.09 7.06
C GLN A 24 -2.46 8.61 7.17
N LEU A 25 -2.40 7.89 6.06
CA LEU A 25 -2.56 6.45 6.09
C LEU A 25 -1.33 5.81 6.76
N PRO A 26 -1.51 4.70 7.47
CA PRO A 26 -0.39 3.98 8.06
C PRO A 26 0.55 3.51 6.95
N GLN A 27 1.80 3.97 7.00
CA GLN A 27 2.84 3.51 6.10
C GLN A 27 3.38 2.16 6.60
N ILE A 28 3.45 1.17 5.71
CA ILE A 28 4.02 -0.15 6.00
C ILE A 28 5.38 -0.25 5.30
N ALA A 29 6.44 -0.49 6.07
CA ALA A 29 7.77 -0.76 5.55
C ALA A 29 8.23 -2.16 5.98
N VAL A 30 8.86 -2.89 5.06
CA VAL A 30 9.40 -4.23 5.31
C VAL A 30 10.92 -4.16 5.28
N VAL A 31 11.57 -4.59 6.38
CA VAL A 31 13.02 -4.58 6.54
C VAL A 31 13.51 -6.01 6.72
N GLY A 32 14.58 -6.38 6.01
CA GLY A 32 15.15 -7.73 6.08
C GLY A 32 16.36 -7.91 5.16
N THR A 33 17.06 -9.02 5.32
CA THR A 33 18.24 -9.37 4.49
C THR A 33 17.85 -9.65 3.04
N GLN A 34 18.84 -9.76 2.14
CA GLN A 34 18.57 -10.19 0.76
C GLN A 34 17.93 -11.59 0.78
N SER A 35 16.95 -11.82 -0.12
CA SER A 35 16.20 -13.08 -0.19
C SER A 35 15.29 -13.43 1.01
N SER A 36 15.13 -12.55 2.00
CA SER A 36 14.26 -12.80 3.17
C SER A 36 12.74 -12.71 2.88
N GLY A 37 12.32 -12.68 1.61
CA GLY A 37 10.89 -12.62 1.24
C GLY A 37 10.22 -11.24 1.37
N LYS A 38 10.98 -10.14 1.45
CA LYS A 38 10.43 -8.76 1.59
C LYS A 38 9.35 -8.42 0.57
N SER A 39 9.61 -8.71 -0.71
CA SER A 39 8.66 -8.45 -1.80
C SER A 39 7.42 -9.34 -1.67
N SER A 40 7.61 -10.62 -1.31
CA SER A 40 6.53 -11.57 -1.13
C SER A 40 5.57 -11.19 0.00
N VAL A 41 6.06 -10.58 1.08
CA VAL A 41 5.21 -10.05 2.17
C VAL A 41 4.32 -8.92 1.68
N LEU A 42 4.88 -7.96 0.92
CA LEU A 42 4.11 -6.86 0.33
C LEU A 42 3.08 -7.36 -0.69
N GLU A 43 3.47 -8.31 -1.54
CA GLU A 43 2.59 -8.89 -2.56
C GLU A 43 1.46 -9.72 -1.95
N SER A 44 1.71 -10.42 -0.83
CA SER A 44 0.67 -11.15 -0.09
C SER A 44 -0.38 -10.23 0.53
N LEU A 45 0.02 -9.02 0.95
CA LEU A 45 -0.90 -8.00 1.45
C LEU A 45 -1.73 -7.38 0.31
N VAL A 46 -1.12 -7.22 -0.87
CA VAL A 46 -1.78 -6.64 -2.05
C VAL A 46 -2.63 -7.69 -2.80
N GLY A 47 -2.32 -8.98 -2.66
CA GLY A 47 -2.97 -10.08 -3.37
C GLY A 47 -2.60 -10.15 -4.86
N ARG A 48 -1.54 -9.44 -5.30
CA ARG A 48 -1.07 -9.39 -6.69
C ARG A 48 0.43 -9.16 -6.73
N ASP A 49 1.08 -9.78 -7.71
CA ASP A 49 2.48 -9.50 -8.06
C ASP A 49 2.59 -8.08 -8.63
N ILE A 50 3.26 -7.20 -7.89
CA ILE A 50 3.38 -5.77 -8.21
C ILE A 50 4.82 -5.27 -8.17
N LEU A 51 5.76 -6.04 -7.61
CA LEU A 51 7.14 -5.61 -7.45
C LEU A 51 8.04 -6.25 -8.52
N PRO A 52 9.05 -5.52 -9.04
CA PRO A 52 10.04 -6.09 -9.94
C PRO A 52 10.76 -7.25 -9.25
N ARG A 53 10.85 -8.39 -9.94
CA ARG A 53 11.67 -9.52 -9.51
C ARG A 53 13.09 -9.30 -10.03
N GLY A 54 14.07 -9.27 -9.12
CA GLY A 54 15.49 -9.34 -9.49
C GLY A 54 15.92 -10.79 -9.66
N THR A 55 16.78 -11.05 -10.63
CA THR A 55 17.61 -12.28 -10.69
C THR A 55 18.75 -12.20 -9.68
#